data_AF-A0A2W6Z4B2-F1
#
_entry.id   AF-A0A2W6Z4B2-F1
#
_cell.length_a   1.000
_cell.length_b   1.000
_cell.length_c   1.000
_cell.angle_alpha   90.00
_cell.angle_beta   90.00
_cell.angle_gamma   90.00
#
_symmetry.space_group_name_H-M   'P 1'
#
loop_
_entity.id
_entity.type
_entity.pdbx_description
1 polymer ?
#
loop_
_entity_poly.entity_id
_entity_poly.type
_entity_poly.pdbx_seq_one_letter_code
_entity_poly.pdbx_strand_id
1 'polypeptide(L)'
;MVGEAGADPRGTGKGRQHGTCRRQGVLRRDQRREGAPLIVVDASVIVAILGRESDGASFAERLESTPRGPGLRSASTVTLWEAASAVARLHPVTRKRAFELVTNFCGLSEIRPIAPDMAITALAVEAAQRYGMGPGYPGILNLGDCFSYATARHLGAALLFKGDDFRRTDIAVA
;
A
#
# COMPACT_ATOMS: atom_id res chain seq x y z
N MET A 1 64.78 49.94 -5.94
CA MET A 1 64.12 49.15 -7.00
C MET A 1 62.68 48.92 -6.57
N VAL A 2 61.75 49.47 -7.36
CA VAL A 2 60.28 49.20 -7.47
C VAL A 2 59.47 48.99 -6.17
N GLY A 3 58.43 49.77 -5.83
CA GLY A 3 57.58 50.68 -6.62
C GLY A 3 56.18 50.08 -6.83
N GLU A 4 55.24 50.53 -5.99
CA GLU A 4 53.78 50.64 -6.13
C GLU A 4 52.90 49.40 -6.41
N ALA A 5 51.87 49.21 -5.56
CA ALA A 5 50.59 48.65 -5.94
C ALA A 5 49.47 49.53 -5.33
N GLY A 6 48.72 50.16 -6.23
CA GLY A 6 47.77 51.24 -5.97
C GLY A 6 46.39 50.81 -5.47
N ALA A 7 45.61 51.85 -5.19
CA ALA A 7 44.28 51.84 -4.59
C ALA A 7 43.13 51.40 -5.53
N ASP A 8 42.05 50.96 -4.87
CA ASP A 8 40.61 50.90 -5.24
C ASP A 8 40.10 52.28 -5.77
N PRO A 9 38.87 52.51 -6.32
CA PRO A 9 37.71 51.66 -6.60
C PRO A 9 37.07 51.85 -7.99
N ARG A 10 36.09 51.00 -8.35
CA ARG A 10 34.97 51.34 -9.25
C ARG A 10 33.87 50.28 -9.18
N GLY A 11 32.73 50.65 -8.58
CA GLY A 11 31.47 49.91 -8.74
C GLY A 11 30.86 50.12 -10.12
N THR A 12 29.97 49.21 -10.52
CA THR A 12 28.76 49.48 -11.33
C THR A 12 27.96 48.19 -11.43
N GLY A 13 26.68 48.24 -11.05
CA GLY A 13 25.74 47.14 -11.17
C GLY A 13 25.08 47.04 -12.55
N LYS A 14 24.66 45.82 -12.90
CA LYS A 14 23.61 45.36 -13.83
C LYS A 14 23.89 43.87 -14.05
N GLY A 15 22.97 42.92 -14.08
CA GLY A 15 21.53 42.89 -14.09
C GLY A 15 21.13 41.43 -14.39
N ARG A 16 20.12 40.95 -13.66
CA ARG A 16 19.26 39.77 -13.87
C ARG A 16 19.53 38.88 -15.10
N GLN A 17 19.74 37.58 -14.86
CA GLN A 17 19.22 36.46 -15.67
C GLN A 17 18.92 35.29 -14.70
N HIS A 18 17.68 35.11 -14.26
CA HIS A 18 16.71 34.15 -14.82
C HIS A 18 17.29 32.77 -15.13
N GLY A 19 17.06 31.84 -14.21
CA GLY A 19 17.40 30.43 -14.36
C GLY A 19 16.54 29.56 -13.45
N THR A 20 15.22 29.76 -13.46
CA THR A 20 14.26 28.85 -12.81
C THR A 20 14.17 27.56 -13.61
N CYS A 21 15.08 26.61 -13.37
CA CYS A 21 14.95 25.26 -13.90
C CYS A 21 13.95 24.48 -13.03
N ARG A 22 12.65 24.73 -13.27
CA ARG A 22 11.55 23.86 -12.84
C ARG A 22 11.71 22.51 -13.56
N ARG A 23 12.29 21.51 -12.88
CA ARG A 23 12.12 20.11 -13.30
C ARG A 23 10.78 19.62 -12.76
N GLN A 24 9.70 20.02 -13.44
CA GLN A 24 8.43 19.33 -13.37
C GLN A 24 8.60 17.97 -14.04
N GLY A 25 8.98 16.96 -13.24
CA GLY A 25 8.74 15.57 -13.58
C GLY A 25 7.24 15.33 -13.47
N VAL A 26 6.52 15.55 -14.56
CA VAL A 26 5.13 15.14 -14.71
C VAL A 26 5.12 13.61 -14.59
N LEU A 27 4.83 13.12 -13.37
CA LEU A 27 4.40 11.75 -13.16
C LEU A 27 3.23 11.54 -14.10
N ARG A 28 3.44 10.71 -15.13
CA ARG A 28 2.40 10.29 -16.06
C ARG A 28 1.28 9.72 -15.20
N ARG A 29 0.20 10.49 -15.05
CA ARG A 29 -1.07 10.00 -14.54
C ARG A 29 -1.47 8.88 -15.49
N ASP A 30 -1.24 7.66 -15.03
CA ASP A 30 -1.76 6.46 -15.66
C ASP A 30 -3.26 6.70 -15.86
N GLN A 31 -3.67 6.74 -17.13
CA GLN A 31 -5.06 6.98 -17.48
C GLN A 31 -5.86 5.84 -16.88
N ARG A 32 -6.52 6.12 -15.74
CA ARG A 32 -7.45 5.17 -15.12
C ARG A 32 -8.41 4.74 -16.21
N ARG A 33 -8.37 3.45 -16.57
CA ARG A 33 -9.46 2.83 -17.31
C ARG A 33 -10.69 2.97 -16.44
N GLU A 34 -11.57 3.90 -16.81
CA GLU A 34 -12.88 4.06 -16.18
C GLU A 34 -13.60 2.71 -16.24
N GLY A 35 -13.89 2.14 -15.06
CA GLY A 35 -14.88 1.07 -14.92
C GLY A 35 -14.44 -0.28 -14.35
N ALA A 36 -13.15 -0.59 -14.19
CA ALA A 36 -12.74 -1.83 -13.51
C ALA A 36 -12.61 -1.59 -11.99
N PRO A 37 -13.34 -2.32 -11.14
CA PRO A 37 -13.22 -2.14 -9.69
C PRO A 37 -11.82 -2.57 -9.25
N LEU A 38 -11.10 -1.62 -8.67
CA LEU A 38 -9.82 -1.89 -8.01
C LEU A 38 -10.11 -2.57 -6.67
N ILE A 39 -9.46 -3.70 -6.41
CA ILE A 39 -9.55 -4.38 -5.12
C ILE A 39 -8.21 -4.36 -4.37
N VAL A 40 -8.29 -4.24 -3.06
CA VAL A 40 -7.22 -4.56 -2.13
C VAL A 40 -7.55 -5.87 -1.43
N VAL A 41 -6.58 -6.77 -1.33
CA VAL A 41 -6.73 -8.09 -0.72
C VAL A 41 -6.11 -8.06 0.66
N ASP A 42 -6.89 -8.46 1.66
CA ASP A 42 -6.45 -8.58 3.04
C ASP A 42 -5.68 -9.90 3.32
N ALA A 43 -4.93 -9.94 4.41
CA ALA A 43 -4.13 -11.10 4.82
C ALA A 43 -5.01 -12.31 5.08
N SER A 44 -6.18 -12.09 5.71
CA SER A 44 -7.15 -13.14 6.03
C SER A 44 -7.60 -13.94 4.79
N VAL A 45 -7.73 -13.29 3.63
CA VAL A 45 -8.09 -13.94 2.36
C VAL A 45 -6.94 -14.77 1.81
N ILE A 46 -5.73 -14.23 1.83
CA ILE A 46 -4.53 -14.96 1.40
C ILE A 46 -4.34 -16.21 2.27
N VAL A 47 -4.52 -16.05 3.58
CA VAL A 47 -4.41 -17.14 4.55
C VAL A 47 -5.50 -18.19 4.34
N ALA A 48 -6.76 -17.79 4.12
CA ALA A 48 -7.85 -18.74 3.87
C ALA A 48 -7.57 -19.60 2.63
N ILE A 49 -7.07 -19.01 1.54
CA ILE A 49 -6.75 -19.71 0.30
C ILE A 49 -5.54 -20.64 0.49
N LEU A 50 -4.42 -20.12 1.01
CA LEU A 50 -3.18 -20.91 1.17
C LEU A 50 -3.26 -21.92 2.31
N GLY A 51 -4.09 -21.65 3.32
CA GLY A 51 -4.41 -22.55 4.42
C GLY A 51 -5.39 -23.66 4.05
N ARG A 52 -6.02 -23.57 2.87
CA ARG A 52 -7.11 -24.49 2.44
C ARG A 52 -8.25 -24.55 3.45
N GLU A 53 -8.62 -23.39 3.99
CA GLU A 53 -9.78 -23.28 4.86
C GLU A 53 -11.07 -23.55 4.08
N SER A 54 -12.16 -23.92 4.77
CA SER A 54 -13.41 -24.34 4.12
C SER A 54 -14.01 -23.26 3.20
N ASP A 55 -13.76 -21.99 3.50
CA ASP A 55 -14.18 -20.83 2.71
C ASP A 55 -13.11 -20.34 1.71
N GLY A 56 -11.91 -20.91 1.72
CA GLY A 56 -10.81 -20.53 0.84
C GLY A 56 -11.16 -20.65 -0.65
N ALA A 57 -11.92 -21.68 -1.03
CA ALA A 57 -12.37 -21.87 -2.42
C ALA A 57 -13.27 -20.71 -2.90
N SER A 58 -14.20 -20.23 -2.06
CA SER A 58 -15.06 -19.11 -2.41
C SER A 58 -14.28 -17.81 -2.59
N PHE A 59 -13.25 -17.57 -1.78
CA PHE A 59 -12.38 -16.41 -1.97
C PHE A 59 -11.52 -16.50 -3.23
N ALA A 60 -11.03 -17.69 -3.58
CA ALA A 60 -10.33 -17.90 -4.84
C ALA A 60 -11.23 -17.59 -6.04
N GLU A 61 -12.48 -18.09 -6.03
CA GLU A 61 -13.47 -17.79 -7.07
C GLU A 61 -13.78 -16.29 -7.17
N ARG A 62 -13.98 -15.60 -6.05
CA ARG A 62 -14.17 -14.13 -6.02
C ARG A 62 -12.98 -13.40 -6.64
N LEU A 63 -11.77 -13.79 -6.25
CA LEU A 63 -10.54 -13.22 -6.78
C LEU A 63 -10.43 -13.48 -8.29
N GLU A 64 -10.79 -14.67 -8.77
CA GLU A 64 -10.80 -15.00 -10.20
C GLU A 64 -11.88 -14.25 -11.00
N SER A 65 -13.04 -14.01 -10.40
CA SER A 65 -14.15 -13.24 -11.02
C SER A 65 -13.87 -11.73 -11.13
N THR A 66 -12.93 -11.21 -10.33
CA THR A 66 -12.48 -9.81 -10.42
C THR A 66 -11.66 -9.63 -11.71
N PRO A 67 -11.80 -8.53 -12.47
CA PRO A 67 -10.97 -8.29 -13.64
C PRO A 67 -9.46 -8.44 -13.36
N ARG A 68 -8.77 -9.14 -14.28
CA ARG A 68 -7.30 -9.25 -14.31
C ARG A 68 -6.70 -8.04 -15.02
N GLY A 69 -5.50 -7.65 -14.63
CA GLY A 69 -4.82 -6.52 -15.21
C GLY A 69 -3.88 -5.79 -14.25
N PRO A 70 -2.83 -5.12 -14.78
CA PRO A 70 -1.87 -4.39 -13.97
C PRO A 70 -2.56 -3.38 -13.05
N GLY A 71 -2.35 -3.54 -11.75
CA GLY A 71 -2.84 -2.59 -10.75
C GLY A 71 -4.35 -2.66 -10.49
N LEU A 72 -5.06 -3.73 -10.90
CA LEU A 72 -6.47 -3.98 -10.53
C LEU A 72 -6.62 -4.73 -9.20
N ARG A 73 -5.55 -5.39 -8.74
CA ARG A 73 -5.49 -6.12 -7.47
C ARG A 73 -4.23 -5.70 -6.74
N SER A 74 -4.34 -5.39 -5.46
CA SER A 74 -3.21 -4.94 -4.65
C SER A 74 -3.28 -5.47 -3.23
N ALA A 75 -2.15 -5.49 -2.53
CA ALA A 75 -2.09 -5.79 -1.10
C ALA A 75 -0.95 -5.00 -0.47
N SER A 76 -1.11 -4.56 0.79
CA SER A 76 -0.02 -3.92 1.52
C SER A 76 1.10 -4.92 1.79
N THR A 77 2.36 -4.50 1.73
CA THR A 77 3.49 -5.35 2.12
C THR A 77 3.43 -5.76 3.60
N VAL A 78 2.79 -4.96 4.46
CA VAL A 78 2.53 -5.31 5.87
C VAL A 78 1.56 -6.50 5.95
N THR A 79 0.47 -6.44 5.18
CA THR A 79 -0.51 -7.51 5.02
C THR A 79 0.13 -8.80 4.47
N LEU A 80 1.06 -8.69 3.51
CA LEU A 80 1.79 -9.86 3.00
C LEU A 80 2.71 -10.50 4.05
N TRP A 81 3.37 -9.69 4.88
CA TRP A 81 4.18 -10.18 5.99
C TRP A 81 3.32 -10.90 7.05
N GLU A 82 2.14 -10.36 7.34
CA GLU A 82 1.19 -10.98 8.26
C GLU A 82 0.67 -12.32 7.72
N ALA A 83 0.25 -12.34 6.45
CA ALA A 83 -0.17 -13.57 5.77
C ALA A 83 0.94 -14.63 5.80
N ALA A 84 2.19 -14.26 5.51
CA ALA A 84 3.32 -15.19 5.57
C ALA A 84 3.55 -15.70 7.01
N SER A 85 3.40 -14.84 8.01
CA SER A 85 3.53 -15.23 9.42
C SER A 85 2.41 -16.19 9.85
N ALA A 86 1.19 -16.03 9.35
CA ALA A 86 0.08 -16.94 9.59
C ALA A 86 0.24 -18.28 8.84
N VAL A 87 0.61 -18.24 7.56
CA VAL A 87 0.89 -19.44 6.75
C VAL A 87 2.00 -20.29 7.37
N ALA A 88 3.05 -19.68 7.93
CA ALA A 88 4.11 -20.40 8.65
C ALA A 88 3.65 -21.06 9.97
N ARG A 89 2.52 -20.62 10.54
CA ARG A 89 1.90 -21.28 11.71
C ARG A 89 1.01 -22.43 11.28
N LEU A 90 0.24 -22.26 10.20
CA LEU A 90 -0.66 -23.28 9.67
C LEU A 90 0.11 -24.45 9.05
N HIS A 91 1.16 -24.14 8.28
CA HIS A 91 2.07 -25.10 7.70
C HIS A 91 3.38 -25.01 8.45
N PRO A 92 3.93 -26.09 9.02
CA PRO A 92 5.15 -26.07 9.85
C PRO A 92 6.42 -25.84 9.01
N VAL A 93 6.50 -24.68 8.37
CA VAL A 93 7.59 -24.21 7.51
C VAL A 93 8.18 -22.92 8.07
N THR A 94 9.36 -22.53 7.61
CA THR A 94 9.98 -21.27 8.05
C THR A 94 9.19 -20.06 7.53
N ARG A 95 9.23 -18.93 8.26
CA ARG A 95 8.63 -17.66 7.80
C ARG A 95 9.15 -17.22 6.43
N LYS A 96 10.43 -17.47 6.13
CA LYS A 96 11.01 -17.21 4.81
C LYS A 96 10.31 -18.04 3.73
N ARG A 97 10.14 -19.34 3.97
CA ARG A 97 9.45 -20.23 3.03
C ARG A 97 7.98 -19.85 2.86
N ALA A 98 7.29 -19.52 3.95
CA ALA A 98 5.92 -19.04 3.88
C ALA A 98 5.80 -17.73 3.08
N PHE A 99 6.76 -16.80 3.24
CA PHE A 99 6.81 -15.58 2.45
C PHE A 99 7.00 -15.86 0.95
N GLU A 100 7.84 -16.83 0.57
CA GLU A 100 7.96 -17.28 -0.82
C GLU A 100 6.63 -17.85 -1.36
N LEU A 101 5.88 -18.61 -0.56
CA LEU A 101 4.56 -19.12 -0.95
C LEU A 101 3.57 -17.98 -1.18
N VAL A 102 3.54 -16.99 -0.28
CA VAL A 102 2.67 -15.81 -0.39
C VAL A 102 3.04 -14.97 -1.61
N THR A 103 4.32 -14.70 -1.87
CA THR A 103 4.73 -13.90 -3.03
C THR A 103 4.49 -14.62 -4.35
N ASN A 104 4.69 -15.95 -4.40
CA ASN A 104 4.32 -16.76 -5.56
C ASN A 104 2.81 -16.71 -5.83
N PHE A 105 1.98 -16.84 -4.78
CA PHE A 105 0.53 -16.70 -4.89
C PHE A 105 0.13 -15.31 -5.42
N CYS A 106 0.77 -14.25 -4.92
CA CYS A 106 0.52 -12.88 -5.40
C CYS A 106 0.87 -12.74 -6.88
N GLY A 107 1.98 -13.33 -7.33
CA GLY A 107 2.38 -13.34 -8.74
C GLY A 107 1.36 -14.05 -9.65
N LEU A 108 0.90 -15.25 -9.26
CA LEU A 108 -0.10 -16.02 -10.01
C LEU A 108 -1.48 -15.34 -10.04
N SER A 109 -1.80 -14.60 -8.98
CA SER A 109 -3.08 -13.92 -8.81
C SER A 109 -3.07 -12.46 -9.27
N GLU A 110 -1.94 -11.98 -9.81
CA GLU A 110 -1.70 -10.59 -10.23
C GLU A 110 -1.95 -9.56 -9.10
N ILE A 111 -1.73 -9.96 -7.85
CA ILE A 111 -1.82 -9.07 -6.69
C ILE A 111 -0.52 -8.28 -6.58
N ARG A 112 -0.60 -6.97 -6.81
CA ARG A 112 0.56 -6.08 -6.70
C ARG A 112 0.85 -5.73 -5.23
N PRO A 113 2.07 -5.97 -4.72
CA PRO A 113 2.48 -5.46 -3.41
C PRO A 113 2.61 -3.93 -3.42
N ILE A 114 2.06 -3.28 -2.39
CA ILE A 114 2.15 -1.83 -2.16
C ILE A 114 2.90 -1.59 -0.85
N ALA A 115 4.08 -0.95 -0.93
CA ALA A 115 4.81 -0.52 0.26
C ALA A 115 4.15 0.74 0.83
N PRO A 116 3.77 0.77 2.13
CA PRO A 116 3.23 1.97 2.74
C PRO A 116 4.24 3.11 2.74
N ASP A 117 3.84 4.26 2.21
CA ASP A 117 4.52 5.53 2.43
C ASP A 117 3.87 6.27 3.61
N MET A 118 4.28 7.52 3.86
CA MET A 118 3.71 8.32 4.94
C MET A 118 2.24 8.69 4.72
N ALA A 119 1.76 8.73 3.47
CA ALA A 119 0.34 9.00 3.19
C ALA A 119 -0.53 7.79 3.55
N ILE A 120 -0.11 6.58 3.18
CA ILE A 120 -0.77 5.34 3.61
C ILE A 120 -0.65 5.18 5.14
N THR A 121 0.51 5.48 5.71
CA THR A 121 0.73 5.36 7.16
C THR A 121 -0.18 6.31 7.96
N ALA A 122 -0.37 7.56 7.50
CA ALA A 122 -1.30 8.49 8.14
C ALA A 122 -2.75 7.96 8.13
N LEU A 123 -3.20 7.40 7.00
CA LEU A 123 -4.52 6.76 6.89
C LEU A 123 -4.65 5.53 7.82
N ALA A 124 -3.57 4.78 8.02
CA ALA A 124 -3.57 3.64 8.94
C ALA A 124 -3.70 4.10 10.40
N VAL A 125 -3.07 5.22 10.78
CA VAL A 125 -3.23 5.84 12.11
C VAL A 125 -4.67 6.30 12.32
N GLU A 126 -5.27 6.96 11.31
CA GLU A 126 -6.68 7.36 11.36
C GLU A 126 -7.62 6.16 11.51
N ALA A 127 -7.34 5.06 10.79
CA ALA A 127 -8.09 3.81 10.89
C ALA A 127 -7.98 3.23 12.30
N ALA A 128 -6.78 3.19 12.88
CA ALA A 128 -6.56 2.71 14.25
C ALA A 128 -7.31 3.57 15.28
N GLN A 129 -7.31 4.89 15.10
CA GLN A 129 -8.03 5.80 16.00
C GLN A 129 -9.56 5.62 15.91
N ARG A 130 -10.09 5.38 14.71
CA ARG A 130 -11.54 5.23 14.48
C ARG A 130 -12.07 3.83 14.78
N TYR A 131 -11.30 2.81 14.44
CA TYR A 131 -11.75 1.42 14.34
C TYR A 131 -10.82 0.40 14.99
N GLY A 132 -9.66 0.83 15.49
CA GLY A 132 -8.65 -0.04 16.07
C GLY A 132 -8.99 -0.54 17.47
N MET A 133 -8.39 -1.65 17.85
CA MET A 133 -8.47 -2.18 19.21
C MET A 133 -7.71 -1.28 20.20
N GLY A 134 -8.34 -0.92 21.33
CA GLY A 134 -7.67 -0.15 22.39
C GLY A 134 -8.48 -0.01 23.67
N PRO A 135 -7.86 0.37 24.80
CA PRO A 135 -8.56 0.58 26.05
C PRO A 135 -9.63 1.66 25.91
N GLY A 136 -10.89 1.30 26.14
CA GLY A 136 -12.04 2.22 26.01
C GLY A 136 -12.60 2.39 24.60
N TYR A 137 -12.06 1.69 23.59
CA TYR A 137 -12.57 1.71 22.22
C TYR A 137 -13.10 0.33 21.78
N PRO A 138 -14.34 0.24 21.23
CA PRO A 138 -14.93 -1.02 20.79
C PRO A 138 -14.47 -1.45 19.38
N GLY A 139 -13.34 -0.94 18.92
CA GLY A 139 -12.77 -1.26 17.62
C GLY A 139 -12.22 -2.68 17.57
N ILE A 140 -12.12 -3.23 16.36
CA ILE A 140 -11.72 -4.63 16.10
C ILE A 140 -10.54 -4.73 15.14
N LEU A 141 -10.13 -3.63 14.52
CA LEU A 141 -9.00 -3.65 13.59
C LEU A 141 -7.67 -3.78 14.33
N ASN A 142 -6.87 -4.75 13.90
CA ASN A 142 -5.48 -4.91 14.29
C ASN A 142 -4.54 -4.05 13.41
N LEU A 143 -3.21 -4.15 13.62
CA LEU A 143 -2.22 -3.41 12.86
C LEU A 143 -2.29 -3.69 11.35
N GLY A 144 -2.35 -4.97 10.96
CA GLY A 144 -2.44 -5.39 9.57
C GLY A 144 -3.73 -4.93 8.91
N ASP A 145 -4.84 -5.04 9.64
CA ASP A 145 -6.13 -4.55 9.17
C ASP A 145 -6.11 -3.04 8.88
N CYS A 146 -5.45 -2.26 9.73
CA CYS A 146 -5.29 -0.83 9.52
C CYS A 146 -4.54 -0.54 8.22
N PHE A 147 -3.52 -1.33 7.87
CA PHE A 147 -2.80 -1.16 6.60
C PHE A 147 -3.57 -1.68 5.39
N SER A 148 -4.37 -2.73 5.53
CA SER A 148 -5.32 -3.19 4.50
C SER A 148 -6.35 -2.09 4.20
N TYR A 149 -6.98 -1.53 5.24
CA TYR A 149 -7.91 -0.42 5.14
C TYR A 149 -7.25 0.82 4.51
N ALA A 150 -6.08 1.22 5.02
CA ALA A 150 -5.39 2.42 4.55
C ALA A 150 -4.98 2.33 3.08
N THR A 151 -4.51 1.16 2.64
CA THR A 151 -4.16 0.91 1.24
C THR A 151 -5.40 1.00 0.36
N ALA A 152 -6.53 0.41 0.80
CA ALA A 152 -7.79 0.48 0.07
C ALA A 152 -8.29 1.93 -0.05
N ARG A 153 -8.27 2.70 1.04
CA ARG A 153 -8.62 4.13 1.04
C ARG A 153 -7.72 4.95 0.14
N HIS A 154 -6.40 4.74 0.21
CA HIS A 154 -5.43 5.48 -0.59
C HIS A 154 -5.63 5.27 -2.09
N LEU A 155 -5.96 4.05 -2.48
CA LEU A 155 -6.17 3.68 -3.88
C LEU A 155 -7.58 3.98 -4.41
N GLY A 156 -8.54 4.24 -3.52
CA GLY A 156 -9.97 4.31 -3.87
C GLY A 156 -10.53 2.93 -4.26
N ALA A 157 -10.05 1.88 -3.60
CA ALA A 157 -10.34 0.48 -3.88
C ALA A 157 -11.37 -0.11 -2.92
N ALA A 158 -12.08 -1.15 -3.36
CA ALA A 158 -12.83 -2.01 -2.46
C ALA A 158 -11.90 -3.00 -1.76
N LEU A 159 -12.26 -3.45 -0.55
CA LEU A 159 -11.47 -4.39 0.23
C LEU A 159 -12.11 -5.79 0.20
N LEU A 160 -11.31 -6.79 -0.18
CA LEU A 160 -11.65 -8.21 -0.08
C LEU A 160 -11.01 -8.77 1.20
N PHE A 161 -11.83 -9.22 2.14
CA PHE A 161 -11.41 -9.72 3.45
C PHE A 161 -12.30 -10.89 3.91
N LYS A 162 -11.83 -11.65 4.89
CA LYS A 162 -12.61 -12.67 5.61
C LYS A 162 -13.00 -12.16 6.99
N GLY A 163 -14.19 -12.55 7.46
CA GLY A 163 -14.70 -12.21 8.79
C GLY A 163 -15.61 -10.97 8.80
N ASP A 164 -15.72 -10.33 9.97
CA ASP A 164 -16.59 -9.17 10.20
C ASP A 164 -15.82 -7.87 10.50
N ASP A 165 -14.48 -7.93 10.51
CA ASP A 165 -13.63 -6.87 11.04
C ASP A 165 -13.83 -5.52 10.34
N PHE A 166 -13.99 -5.55 9.02
CA PHE A 166 -14.19 -4.34 8.23
C PHE A 166 -15.66 -3.95 8.01
N ARG A 167 -16.64 -4.78 8.43
CA ARG A 167 -18.08 -4.48 8.25
C ARG A 167 -18.56 -3.28 9.08
N ARG A 168 -17.81 -2.92 10.12
CA ARG A 168 -18.09 -1.77 10.99
C ARG A 168 -17.29 -0.53 10.57
N THR A 169 -16.71 -0.53 9.37
CA THR A 169 -15.92 0.57 8.82
C THR A 169 -16.63 1.23 7.63
N ASP A 170 -16.09 2.34 7.14
CA ASP A 170 -16.55 3.09 5.97
C ASP A 170 -15.83 2.71 4.66
N ILE A 171 -15.16 1.55 4.63
CA ILE A 171 -14.55 1.04 3.40
C ILE A 171 -15.56 0.30 2.52
N ALA A 172 -15.43 0.43 1.21
CA ALA A 172 -16.18 -0.39 0.27
C ALA A 172 -15.70 -1.85 0.36
N VAL A 173 -16.63 -2.80 0.27
CA VAL A 173 -16.34 -4.24 0.34
C VAL A 173 -16.49 -4.87 -1.05
N ALA A 174 -15.58 -5.78 -1.39
CA ALA A 174 -15.55 -6.52 -2.66
C ALA A 174 -16.22 -7.90 -2.57
#